data_AF-A0A833ZKN4-F1
#
_entry.id   AF-A0A833ZKN4-F1
#
_cell.length_a   1.000
_cell.length_b   1.000
_cell.length_c   1.000
_cell.angle_alpha   90.00
_cell.angle_beta   90.00
_cell.angle_gamma   90.00
#
_symmetry.space_group_name_H-M   'P 1'
#
loop_
_entity.id
_entity.type
_entity.pdbx_description
1 polymer ?
#
loop_
_entity_poly.entity_id
_entity_poly.type
_entity_poly.pdbx_seq_one_letter_code
_entity_poly.pdbx_strand_id
1 'polypeptide(L)'
;MAPARVLLCAICLLRVAQATIYFQEEFLDGERWRNRWVQSTNDTQFGYFRLSSGKFYGHKEKDKGLQTTQNSRFYAISARFKPFSNKGKTLVIQYTVKHEQKMDCGGGYIKIFPADVDQKNLSGKSPYYIMFASK
;
A
#
# COMPACT_ATOMS: atom_id res chain seq x y z
N MET A 1 -16.74 53.25 -14.50
CA MET A 1 -15.89 52.32 -15.27
C MET A 1 -15.08 51.46 -14.30
N ALA A 2 -15.16 50.14 -14.49
CA ALA A 2 -14.15 49.12 -14.17
C ALA A 2 -13.58 48.96 -12.73
N PRO A 3 -14.34 48.38 -11.77
CA PRO A 3 -13.69 47.53 -10.77
C PRO A 3 -14.27 46.10 -10.70
N ALA A 4 -15.53 45.89 -11.09
CA ALA A 4 -16.20 44.59 -10.96
C ALA A 4 -15.72 43.53 -11.98
N ARG A 5 -15.13 43.95 -13.11
CA ARG A 5 -14.61 43.02 -14.14
C ARG A 5 -13.26 42.40 -13.80
N VAL A 6 -12.50 43.01 -12.88
CA VAL A 6 -11.16 42.51 -12.50
C VAL A 6 -11.26 41.34 -11.51
N LEU A 7 -12.32 41.29 -10.70
CA LEU A 7 -12.49 40.26 -9.68
C LEU A 7 -12.92 38.88 -10.25
N LEU A 8 -13.60 38.85 -11.41
CA LEU A 8 -14.03 37.59 -12.04
C LEU A 8 -12.88 36.83 -12.72
N CYS A 9 -11.82 37.52 -13.20
CA CYS A 9 -10.69 36.86 -13.86
C CYS A 9 -9.71 36.19 -12.88
N ALA A 10 -9.74 36.54 -11.59
CA ALA A 10 -8.79 36.03 -10.60
C ALA A 10 -9.11 34.61 -10.07
N ILE A 11 -10.32 34.09 -10.32
CA ILE A 11 -10.77 32.80 -9.77
C ILE A 11 -10.35 31.60 -10.65
N CYS A 12 -9.84 31.82 -11.86
CA CYS A 12 -9.66 30.75 -12.87
C CYS A 12 -8.25 30.17 -13.06
N LEU A 13 -7.32 30.36 -12.12
CA LEU A 13 -5.96 29.77 -12.20
C LEU A 13 -5.65 28.72 -11.13
N LEU A 14 -6.67 28.08 -10.55
CA LEU A 14 -6.46 26.85 -9.79
C LEU A 14 -6.17 25.72 -10.78
N ARG A 15 -4.88 25.36 -10.93
CA ARG A 15 -4.51 24.10 -11.59
C ARG A 15 -5.01 22.95 -10.72
N VAL A 16 -6.14 22.37 -11.10
CA VAL A 16 -6.63 21.14 -10.50
C VAL A 16 -5.69 20.01 -10.94
N ALA A 17 -4.82 19.57 -10.03
CA ALA A 17 -4.03 18.36 -10.25
C ALA A 17 -4.94 17.15 -10.06
N GLN A 18 -5.38 16.54 -11.17
CA GLN A 18 -6.15 15.30 -11.12
C GLN A 18 -5.17 14.12 -11.00
N ALA A 19 -5.22 13.40 -9.88
CA ALA A 19 -4.44 12.19 -9.66
C ALA A 19 -5.32 10.94 -9.88
N THR A 20 -4.84 10.00 -10.69
CA THR A 20 -5.49 8.69 -10.83
C THR A 20 -5.06 7.78 -9.70
N ILE A 21 -6.01 7.31 -8.90
CA ILE A 21 -5.77 6.33 -7.83
C ILE A 21 -5.85 4.93 -8.44
N TYR A 22 -4.72 4.23 -8.53
CA TYR A 22 -4.66 2.87 -9.06
C TYR A 22 -4.94 1.81 -8.01
N PHE A 23 -4.54 2.07 -6.77
CA PHE A 23 -4.73 1.18 -5.63
C PHE A 23 -4.78 2.01 -4.34
N GLN A 24 -5.72 1.69 -3.46
CA GLN A 24 -5.85 2.28 -2.13
C GLN A 24 -6.36 1.19 -1.19
N GLU A 25 -5.70 1.04 -0.05
CA GLU A 25 -6.09 0.12 1.00
C GLU A 25 -5.86 0.81 2.35
N GLU A 26 -6.92 0.88 3.14
CA GLU A 26 -6.94 1.52 4.46
C GLU A 26 -7.47 0.56 5.55
N PHE A 27 -7.89 -0.65 5.16
CA PHE A 27 -8.38 -1.69 6.07
C PHE A 27 -9.54 -1.27 6.99
N LEU A 28 -10.37 -0.32 6.54
CA LEU A 28 -11.49 0.24 7.31
C LEU A 28 -12.74 -0.65 7.32
N ASP A 29 -12.77 -1.70 6.50
CA ASP A 29 -13.95 -2.53 6.24
C ASP A 29 -13.88 -3.91 6.92
N GLY A 30 -13.19 -3.98 8.07
CA GLY A 30 -13.08 -5.19 8.89
C GLY A 30 -12.36 -6.31 8.14
N GLU A 31 -12.84 -7.55 8.25
CA GLU A 31 -12.17 -8.74 7.67
C GLU A 31 -12.25 -8.84 6.13
N ARG A 32 -12.93 -7.91 5.45
CA ARG A 32 -13.08 -7.92 3.98
C ARG A 32 -11.76 -7.76 3.23
N TRP A 33 -10.70 -7.29 3.88
CA TRP A 33 -9.35 -7.29 3.33
C TRP A 33 -8.92 -8.67 2.81
N ARG A 34 -9.40 -9.76 3.43
CA ARG A 34 -9.09 -11.14 3.00
C ARG A 34 -9.61 -11.47 1.59
N ASN A 35 -10.57 -10.71 1.08
CA ASN A 35 -11.05 -10.87 -0.30
C ASN A 35 -10.13 -10.18 -1.31
N ARG A 36 -9.31 -9.23 -0.87
CA ARG A 36 -8.41 -8.43 -1.72
C ARG A 36 -6.97 -8.90 -1.66
N TRP A 37 -6.56 -9.45 -0.52
CA TRP A 37 -5.20 -9.89 -0.25
C TRP A 37 -5.07 -11.41 -0.29
N VAL A 38 -4.10 -11.90 -1.06
CA VAL A 38 -3.80 -13.32 -1.25
C VAL A 38 -2.46 -13.63 -0.59
N GLN A 39 -2.46 -14.57 0.34
CA GLN A 39 -1.25 -15.11 0.94
C GLN A 39 -0.63 -16.16 0.01
N SER A 40 0.70 -16.10 -0.14
CA SER A 40 1.43 -17.10 -0.92
C SER A 40 1.41 -18.45 -0.21
N THR A 41 1.33 -19.51 -1.01
CA THR A 41 1.47 -20.91 -0.59
C THR A 41 2.76 -21.53 -1.12
N ASN A 42 3.70 -20.73 -1.64
CA ASN A 42 5.00 -21.22 -2.14
C ASN A 42 5.88 -21.86 -1.05
N ASP A 43 5.70 -21.44 0.20
CA ASP A 43 6.41 -21.97 1.36
C ASP A 43 5.41 -22.18 2.52
N THR A 44 5.39 -23.39 3.07
CA THR A 44 4.55 -23.75 4.22
C THR A 44 5.00 -23.07 5.51
N GLN A 45 6.22 -22.54 5.54
CA GLN A 45 6.81 -21.84 6.67
C GLN A 45 6.47 -20.34 6.72
N PHE A 46 5.73 -19.80 5.74
CA PHE A 46 5.35 -18.39 5.78
C PHE A 46 4.53 -18.03 7.01
N GLY A 47 4.83 -16.85 7.56
CA GLY A 47 4.05 -16.26 8.63
C GLY A 47 2.69 -15.76 8.13
N TYR A 48 1.77 -15.54 9.07
CA TYR A 48 0.43 -15.03 8.82
C TYR A 48 0.32 -13.57 9.23
N PHE A 49 -0.47 -12.83 8.45
CA PHE A 49 -0.89 -11.49 8.80
C PHE A 49 -2.21 -11.53 9.57
N ARG A 50 -2.35 -10.60 10.53
CA ARG A 50 -3.63 -10.29 11.15
C ARG A 50 -3.94 -8.80 10.98
N LEU A 51 -5.23 -8.46 11.04
CA LEU A 51 -5.66 -7.08 11.11
C LEU A 51 -5.54 -6.59 12.57
N SER A 52 -4.82 -5.50 12.80
CA SER A 52 -4.58 -4.98 14.15
C SER A 52 -4.16 -3.52 14.10
N SER A 53 -4.53 -2.75 15.12
CA SER A 53 -3.99 -1.41 15.40
C SER A 53 -2.79 -1.45 16.37
N GLY A 54 -2.44 -2.63 16.85
CA GLY A 54 -1.36 -2.85 17.81
C GLY A 54 -1.70 -2.46 19.25
N LYS A 55 -0.69 -2.40 20.12
CA LYS A 55 -0.83 -2.09 21.56
C LYS A 55 -1.13 -0.62 21.83
N PHE A 56 -0.62 0.28 20.97
CA PHE A 56 -0.85 1.72 21.07
C PHE A 56 -1.21 2.26 19.69
N TYR A 57 -2.13 3.22 19.62
CA TYR A 57 -2.64 3.77 18.37
C TYR A 57 -3.16 5.19 18.61
N GLY A 58 -3.20 6.02 17.57
CA GLY A 58 -3.87 7.31 17.61
C GLY A 58 -5.39 7.13 17.50
N HIS A 59 -5.84 6.28 16.57
CA HIS A 59 -7.25 5.96 16.38
C HIS A 59 -7.46 4.47 16.12
N LYS A 60 -8.10 3.77 17.07
CA LYS A 60 -8.24 2.30 17.08
C LYS A 60 -8.71 1.69 15.77
N GLU A 61 -9.70 2.31 15.12
CA GLU A 61 -10.29 1.77 13.89
C GLU A 61 -9.55 2.21 12.62
N LYS A 62 -8.94 3.40 12.59
CA LYS A 62 -8.29 3.95 11.39
C LYS A 62 -6.84 3.50 11.26
N ASP A 63 -6.21 3.16 12.39
CA ASP A 63 -4.82 2.71 12.43
C ASP A 63 -4.71 1.19 12.28
N LYS A 64 -5.80 0.51 11.93
CA LYS A 64 -5.75 -0.92 11.62
C LYS A 64 -4.94 -1.13 10.34
N GLY A 65 -4.04 -2.10 10.38
CA GLY A 65 -3.29 -2.54 9.22
C GLY A 65 -2.87 -4.00 9.34
N LEU A 66 -2.16 -4.49 8.34
CA LEU A 66 -1.58 -5.83 8.36
C LEU A 66 -0.40 -5.89 9.32
N GLN A 67 -0.55 -6.66 10.38
CA GLN A 67 0.48 -6.94 11.38
C GLN A 67 1.04 -8.35 11.18
N THR A 68 2.36 -8.48 11.11
CA THR A 68 3.07 -9.76 11.17
C THR A 68 2.95 -10.37 12.57
N THR A 69 2.77 -11.69 12.68
CA THR A 69 2.37 -12.32 13.97
C THR A 69 3.41 -13.25 14.59
N GLN A 70 4.38 -13.71 13.81
CA GLN A 70 5.42 -14.65 14.25
C GLN A 70 6.82 -14.10 14.03
N ASN A 71 7.72 -14.36 14.98
CA ASN A 71 9.14 -14.03 14.88
C ASN A 71 9.86 -14.97 13.89
N SER A 72 10.94 -14.47 13.29
CA SER A 72 11.84 -15.27 12.43
C SER A 72 11.13 -16.01 11.31
N ARG A 73 10.09 -15.39 10.73
CA ARG A 73 9.36 -15.92 9.56
C ARG A 73 9.50 -14.98 8.38
N PHE A 74 9.57 -15.56 7.18
CA PHE A 74 9.29 -14.83 5.96
C PHE A 74 7.78 -14.61 5.81
N TYR A 75 7.42 -13.55 5.10
CA TYR A 75 6.04 -13.19 4.83
C TYR A 75 5.86 -12.90 3.35
N ALA A 76 4.77 -13.40 2.78
CA ALA A 76 4.42 -13.19 1.39
C ALA A 76 2.90 -13.05 1.25
N ILE A 77 2.46 -11.81 1.06
CA ILE A 77 1.06 -11.46 0.80
C ILE A 77 1.01 -10.41 -0.31
N SER A 78 -0.03 -10.43 -1.14
CA SER A 78 -0.18 -9.49 -2.25
C SER A 78 -1.63 -9.14 -2.49
N ALA A 79 -1.88 -7.91 -2.93
CA ALA A 79 -3.19 -7.47 -3.42
C ALA A 79 -3.09 -7.11 -4.89
N ARG A 80 -4.07 -7.56 -5.67
CA ARG A 80 -4.15 -7.26 -7.09
C ARG A 80 -4.98 -5.99 -7.31
N PHE A 81 -4.56 -5.19 -8.27
CA PHE A 81 -5.28 -4.01 -8.73
C PHE A 81 -5.28 -3.95 -10.26
N LYS A 82 -6.04 -3.01 -10.82
CA LYS A 82 -6.16 -2.87 -12.28
C LYS A 82 -4.79 -2.62 -12.90
N PRO A 83 -4.33 -3.46 -13.86
CA PRO A 83 -3.06 -3.25 -14.53
C PRO A 83 -3.01 -1.86 -15.20
N PHE A 84 -1.86 -1.21 -15.12
CA PHE A 84 -1.62 0.09 -15.73
C PHE A 84 -0.14 0.25 -16.12
N SER A 85 0.16 1.29 -16.91
CA SER A 85 1.53 1.72 -17.21
C SER A 85 1.73 3.17 -16.76
N ASN A 86 2.88 3.46 -16.15
CA ASN A 86 3.31 4.82 -15.82
C ASN A 86 4.18 5.46 -16.91
N LYS A 87 4.26 4.89 -18.13
CA LYS A 87 5.04 5.49 -19.22
C LYS A 87 4.58 6.92 -19.49
N GLY A 88 5.51 7.88 -19.41
CA GLY A 88 5.22 9.31 -19.59
C GLY A 88 4.40 9.94 -18.45
N LYS A 89 4.24 9.27 -17.31
CA LYS A 89 3.47 9.75 -16.16
C LYS A 89 4.26 9.56 -14.85
N THR A 90 4.05 10.45 -13.90
CA THR A 90 4.59 10.29 -12.55
C THR A 90 3.90 9.14 -11.83
N LEU A 91 4.68 8.25 -11.22
CA LEU A 91 4.19 7.20 -10.32
C LEU A 91 4.47 7.64 -8.88
N VAL A 92 3.44 7.60 -8.04
CA VAL A 92 3.55 7.81 -6.60
C VAL A 92 3.20 6.52 -5.90
N ILE A 93 4.08 6.08 -5.00
CA ILE A 93 3.87 4.92 -4.14
C ILE A 93 3.98 5.41 -2.70
N GLN A 94 2.92 5.21 -1.92
CA GLN A 94 2.86 5.66 -0.54
C GLN A 94 2.24 4.56 0.33
N TYR A 95 2.84 4.34 1.49
CA TYR A 95 2.34 3.43 2.52
C TYR A 95 2.96 3.85 3.86
N THR A 96 2.36 3.38 4.95
CA THR A 96 2.83 3.62 6.31
C THR A 96 3.37 2.33 6.91
N VAL A 97 4.52 2.40 7.57
CA VAL A 97 5.12 1.29 8.32
C VAL A 97 5.21 1.67 9.78
N LYS A 98 4.85 0.74 10.66
CA LYS A 98 4.99 0.90 12.11
C LYS A 98 5.74 -0.31 12.67
N HIS A 99 6.98 -0.11 13.09
CA HIS A 99 7.71 -1.08 13.89
C HIS A 99 7.34 -0.91 15.37
N GLU A 100 6.16 -1.45 15.76
CA GLU A 100 5.69 -1.38 17.15
C GLU A 100 6.57 -2.19 18.10
N GLN A 101 7.01 -3.36 17.65
CA GLN A 101 7.97 -4.17 18.39
C GLN A 101 9.38 -3.58 18.24
N LYS A 102 10.20 -3.75 19.27
CA LYS A 102 11.64 -3.57 19.15
C LYS A 102 12.15 -4.63 18.17
N MET A 103 12.32 -4.24 16.92
CA MET A 103 12.68 -5.13 15.83
C MET A 103 14.20 -5.10 15.66
N ASP A 104 14.85 -6.23 15.93
CA ASP A 104 16.30 -6.35 15.79
C ASP A 104 16.70 -6.52 14.31
N CYS A 105 15.89 -7.25 13.54
CA CYS A 105 16.08 -7.47 12.11
C CYS A 105 14.73 -7.77 11.43
N GLY A 106 14.39 -7.04 10.37
CA GLY A 106 13.18 -7.26 9.60
C GLY A 106 12.98 -6.23 8.48
N GLY A 107 12.26 -6.62 7.43
CA GLY A 107 11.96 -5.76 6.29
C GLY A 107 10.64 -5.00 6.47
N GLY A 108 10.60 -3.75 6.03
CA GLY A 108 9.42 -2.89 5.96
C GLY A 108 9.22 -2.32 4.56
N TYR A 109 9.33 -3.17 3.53
CA TYR A 109 9.27 -2.78 2.12
C TYR A 109 8.12 -3.45 1.38
N ILE A 110 7.72 -2.84 0.26
CA ILE A 110 6.75 -3.41 -0.68
C ILE A 110 7.39 -3.65 -2.05
N LYS A 111 6.79 -4.54 -2.85
CA LYS A 111 7.17 -4.83 -4.23
C LYS A 111 5.99 -4.59 -5.17
N ILE A 112 6.24 -4.03 -6.34
CA ILE A 112 5.28 -3.90 -7.44
C ILE A 112 5.61 -4.95 -8.50
N PHE A 113 4.64 -5.79 -8.83
CA PHE A 113 4.80 -6.94 -9.70
C PHE A 113 4.18 -6.74 -11.09
N PRO A 114 4.63 -7.52 -12.10
CA PRO A 114 3.90 -7.71 -13.35
C PRO A 114 2.46 -8.20 -13.12
N ALA A 115 1.58 -7.88 -14.07
CA ALA A 115 0.16 -8.21 -13.98
C ALA A 115 -0.12 -9.73 -14.04
N ASP A 116 0.79 -10.53 -14.57
CA ASP A 116 0.69 -11.98 -14.72
C ASP A 116 1.33 -12.76 -13.56
N VAL A 117 1.78 -12.07 -12.50
CA VAL A 117 2.35 -12.75 -11.33
C VAL A 117 1.35 -13.73 -10.71
N ASP A 118 1.82 -14.94 -10.41
CA ASP A 118 1.07 -15.92 -9.62
C ASP A 118 1.18 -15.56 -8.12
N GLN A 119 0.11 -14.98 -7.58
CA GLN A 119 0.04 -14.56 -6.19
C GLN A 119 0.19 -15.73 -5.19
N LYS A 120 -0.28 -16.93 -5.57
CA LYS A 120 -0.17 -18.12 -4.71
C LYS A 120 1.24 -18.71 -4.71
N ASN A 121 2.06 -18.38 -5.70
CA ASN A 121 3.42 -18.87 -5.82
C ASN A 121 4.49 -17.77 -5.60
N LEU A 122 4.13 -16.69 -4.89
CA LEU A 122 5.03 -15.58 -4.60
C LEU A 122 6.16 -15.97 -3.64
N SER A 123 7.38 -15.54 -3.95
CA SER A 123 8.57 -15.75 -3.11
C SER A 123 9.53 -14.56 -3.21
N GLY A 124 10.63 -14.63 -2.45
CA GLY A 124 11.73 -13.66 -2.55
C GLY A 124 12.33 -13.54 -3.95
N LYS A 125 12.24 -14.61 -4.76
CA LYS A 125 12.82 -14.72 -6.11
C LYS A 125 11.87 -14.28 -7.23
N SER A 126 10.59 -14.06 -6.93
CA SER A 126 9.60 -13.65 -7.94
C SER A 126 10.02 -12.31 -8.59
N PRO A 127 9.97 -12.19 -9.92
CA PRO A 127 10.37 -10.97 -10.62
C PRO A 127 9.43 -9.81 -10.25
N TYR A 128 9.99 -8.62 -10.06
CA TYR A 128 9.27 -7.41 -9.71
C TYR A 128 9.81 -6.22 -10.49
N TYR A 129 8.99 -5.18 -10.69
CA TYR A 129 9.42 -3.94 -11.32
C TYR A 129 10.10 -2.99 -10.34
N ILE A 130 9.53 -2.84 -9.14
CA ILE A 130 9.99 -1.88 -8.13
C ILE A 130 9.95 -2.55 -6.76
N MET A 131 11.00 -2.36 -5.96
CA MET A 131 11.00 -2.57 -4.52
C MET A 131 11.21 -1.21 -3.85
N PHE A 132 10.36 -0.86 -2.90
CA PHE A 132 10.41 0.43 -2.22
C PHE A 132 10.24 0.24 -0.71
N ALA A 133 11.21 0.71 0.06
CA ALA A 133 11.26 0.60 1.52
C ALA A 133 10.98 1.95 2.19
N SER A 134 10.33 1.95 3.36
CA SER A 134 10.36 3.14 4.21
C SER A 134 11.77 3.28 4.76
N LYS A 135 12.26 4.52 4.81
CA LYS A 135 13.51 4.86 5.48
C LYS A 135 13.34 4.77 7.00
#